data_AF-A0A1Y5HX87-F1
#
_entry.id   AF-A0A1Y5HX87-F1
#
_cell.length_a   1.000
_cell.length_b   1.000
_cell.length_c   1.000
_cell.angle_alpha   90.00
_cell.angle_beta   90.00
_cell.angle_gamma   90.00
#
_symmetry.space_group_name_H-M   'P 1'
#
loop_
_entity.id
_entity.type
_entity.pdbx_description
1 polymer ?
#
loop_
_entity_poly.entity_id
_entity_poly.type
_entity_poly.pdbx_seq_one_letter_code
_entity_poly.pdbx_strand_id
1 'polypeptide(L)'
;MKKIIMNVLALIYFPTALALEPIAEEELKNILGQGGVYLTGDITINETGGPLNNTADSSNPAVWQKNCTTASTDKRCGARIAVNAGDGVNSGWLVLDNIRGRFSFEGMTLKTRTISSGFDDDGSGVSDGATFNGDVLEIGLPNTIKYTNVSYTLANSSTARPTDAGFHQTDIFNVRIDGDISLQGNLLLFPTGNP
;
A
#
# COMPACT_ATOMS: atom_id res chain seq x y z
N MET A 1 -23.29 62.14 17.37
CA MET A 1 -22.02 61.65 16.77
C MET A 1 -21.92 60.12 16.65
N LYS A 2 -22.52 59.30 17.55
CA LYS A 2 -22.49 57.82 17.44
C LYS A 2 -23.34 57.18 16.31
N LYS A 3 -24.32 57.88 15.73
CA LYS A 3 -25.21 57.31 14.69
C LYS A 3 -24.68 57.44 13.25
N ILE A 4 -23.65 58.28 13.03
CA ILE A 4 -23.04 58.48 11.69
C ILE A 4 -21.98 57.41 11.42
N ILE A 5 -21.31 56.90 12.45
CA ILE A 5 -20.26 55.88 12.33
C ILE A 5 -20.83 54.51 11.88
N MET A 6 -22.08 54.20 12.22
CA MET A 6 -22.70 52.90 11.89
C MET A 6 -23.19 52.77 10.45
N ASN A 7 -23.30 53.89 9.70
CA ASN A 7 -23.70 53.87 8.28
C ASN A 7 -22.50 53.81 7.32
N VAL A 8 -21.28 54.09 7.78
CA VAL A 8 -20.08 54.05 6.93
C VAL A 8 -19.50 52.63 6.83
N LEU A 9 -19.78 51.76 7.82
CA LEU A 9 -19.27 50.38 7.84
C LEU A 9 -20.11 49.39 7.01
N ALA A 10 -21.24 49.83 6.44
CA ALA A 10 -22.14 48.97 5.66
C ALA A 10 -21.89 49.01 4.15
N LEU A 11 -20.89 49.76 3.66
CA LEU A 11 -20.71 50.03 2.24
C LEU A 11 -19.45 49.40 1.59
N ILE A 12 -18.85 48.39 2.21
CA ILE A 12 -17.69 47.68 1.66
C ILE A 12 -17.96 46.18 1.67
N TYR A 13 -18.97 45.75 0.92
CA TYR A 13 -19.12 44.36 0.51
C TYR A 13 -19.20 44.36 -1.01
N PHE A 14 -18.04 44.56 -1.66
CA PHE A 14 -17.89 44.26 -3.07
C PHE A 14 -17.92 42.73 -3.22
N PRO A 15 -18.89 42.14 -3.92
CA PRO A 15 -18.75 40.75 -4.32
C PRO A 15 -17.61 40.70 -5.34
N THR A 16 -16.50 40.05 -4.98
CA THR A 16 -15.52 39.60 -5.97
C THR A 16 -16.20 38.55 -6.84
N ALA A 17 -16.84 38.98 -7.91
CA ALA A 17 -17.23 38.09 -8.99
C ALA A 17 -15.94 37.67 -9.72
N LEU A 18 -15.30 36.61 -9.23
CA LEU A 18 -14.29 35.91 -10.02
C LEU A 18 -15.04 35.32 -11.21
N ALA A 19 -14.76 35.85 -12.40
CA ALA A 19 -15.29 35.29 -13.64
C ALA A 19 -14.77 33.85 -13.77
N LEU A 20 -15.67 32.89 -14.00
CA LEU A 20 -15.26 31.55 -14.38
C LEU A 20 -14.72 31.62 -15.80
N GLU A 21 -13.39 31.73 -15.94
CA GLU A 21 -12.73 31.59 -17.23
C GLU A 21 -12.74 30.12 -17.68
N PRO A 22 -13.06 29.84 -18.95
CA PRO A 22 -12.98 28.49 -19.49
C PRO A 22 -11.51 28.06 -19.53
N ILE A 23 -11.19 27.03 -18.75
CA ILE A 23 -9.86 26.42 -18.72
C ILE A 23 -9.62 25.71 -20.06
N ALA A 24 -8.52 26.05 -20.71
CA ALA A 24 -8.11 25.40 -21.96
C ALA A 24 -7.74 23.93 -21.71
N GLU A 25 -7.92 23.05 -22.69
CA GLU A 25 -7.66 21.60 -22.56
C GLU A 25 -6.20 21.28 -22.14
N GLU A 26 -5.25 22.14 -22.54
CA GLU A 26 -3.84 22.09 -22.13
C GLU A 26 -3.64 22.36 -20.63
N GLU A 27 -4.42 23.29 -20.06
CA GLU A 27 -4.41 23.61 -18.63
C GLU A 27 -5.23 22.59 -17.82
N LEU A 28 -6.28 22.03 -18.44
CA LEU A 28 -7.09 20.96 -17.85
C LEU A 28 -6.26 19.69 -17.64
N LYS A 29 -5.32 19.39 -18.55
CA LYS A 29 -4.33 18.31 -18.38
C LYS A 29 -3.43 18.51 -17.17
N ASN A 30 -3.06 19.75 -16.86
CA ASN A 30 -2.25 20.05 -15.68
C ASN A 30 -3.05 19.88 -14.38
N ILE A 31 -4.38 19.94 -14.42
CA ILE A 31 -5.26 19.77 -13.25
C ILE A 31 -5.70 18.30 -13.08
N LEU A 32 -5.94 17.59 -14.18
CA LEU A 32 -6.29 16.17 -14.22
C LEU A 32 -5.06 15.29 -13.96
N GLY A 33 -4.69 15.14 -12.68
CA GLY A 33 -3.63 14.25 -12.23
C GLY A 33 -2.91 14.68 -10.95
N GLN A 34 -3.03 15.96 -10.58
CA GLN A 34 -2.37 16.50 -9.38
C GLN A 34 -3.07 16.12 -8.06
N GLY A 35 -4.36 15.78 -8.12
CA GLY A 35 -5.15 15.44 -6.92
C GLY A 35 -4.82 14.08 -6.30
N GLY A 36 -4.00 13.28 -6.98
CA GLY A 36 -3.74 11.90 -6.61
C GLY A 36 -4.96 10.99 -6.80
N VAL A 37 -4.75 9.71 -6.58
CA VAL A 37 -5.79 8.68 -6.61
C VAL A 37 -6.18 8.34 -5.18
N TYR A 38 -7.46 8.49 -4.86
CA TYR A 38 -8.02 7.96 -3.61
C TYR A 38 -8.41 6.50 -3.82
N LEU A 39 -7.77 5.63 -3.07
CA LEU A 39 -8.04 4.20 -3.08
C LEU A 39 -8.79 3.82 -1.81
N THR A 40 -9.93 3.18 -2.04
CA THR A 40 -10.69 2.46 -1.02
C THR A 40 -10.91 1.06 -1.56
N GLY A 41 -10.69 0.06 -0.72
CA GLY A 41 -10.85 -1.31 -1.14
C GLY A 41 -10.63 -2.29 -0.02
N ASP A 42 -11.04 -3.53 -0.29
CA ASP A 42 -10.67 -4.67 0.52
C ASP A 42 -9.79 -5.63 -0.28
N ILE A 43 -8.75 -6.11 0.38
CA ILE A 43 -7.93 -7.21 -0.08
C ILE A 43 -8.28 -8.38 0.81
N THR A 44 -8.91 -9.40 0.24
CA THR A 44 -9.17 -10.66 0.96
C THR A 44 -8.16 -11.70 0.47
N ILE A 45 -7.26 -12.12 1.36
CA ILE A 45 -6.29 -13.17 1.06
C ILE A 45 -6.89 -14.50 1.49
N ASN A 46 -7.40 -15.19 0.47
CA ASN A 46 -7.73 -16.60 0.40
C ASN A 46 -8.05 -17.32 1.73
N GLU A 47 -9.20 -16.98 2.31
CA GLU A 47 -9.75 -17.62 3.51
C GLU A 47 -10.12 -19.10 3.26
N THR A 48 -10.59 -19.41 2.04
CA THR A 48 -11.16 -20.72 1.66
C THR A 48 -10.23 -21.62 0.83
N GLY A 49 -9.04 -21.14 0.45
CA GLY A 49 -8.06 -21.83 -0.40
C GLY A 49 -8.39 -21.77 -1.90
N GLY A 50 -7.35 -21.90 -2.74
CA GLY A 50 -7.41 -21.96 -4.21
C GLY A 50 -7.67 -20.61 -4.91
N PRO A 51 -7.33 -20.46 -6.20
CA PRO A 51 -7.88 -19.40 -7.03
C PRO A 51 -9.38 -19.64 -7.21
N LEU A 52 -10.13 -18.58 -7.49
CA LEU A 52 -11.57 -18.65 -7.80
C LEU A 52 -11.88 -19.48 -9.07
N ASN A 53 -10.84 -19.86 -9.83
CA ASN A 53 -10.97 -20.57 -11.09
C ASN A 53 -10.80 -22.10 -10.89
N ASN A 54 -11.91 -22.82 -11.05
CA ASN A 54 -12.07 -24.22 -10.63
C ASN A 54 -11.53 -25.25 -11.64
N THR A 55 -11.02 -24.82 -12.80
CA THR A 55 -10.54 -25.71 -13.88
C THR A 55 -9.03 -25.64 -14.05
N ALA A 56 -8.39 -26.81 -14.13
CA ALA A 56 -6.94 -26.91 -14.26
C ALA A 56 -6.59 -26.88 -15.74
N ASP A 57 -5.64 -26.04 -16.09
CA ASP A 57 -5.07 -25.98 -17.43
C ASP A 57 -3.56 -25.68 -17.34
N SER A 58 -2.92 -25.51 -18.49
CA SER A 58 -1.49 -25.18 -18.57
C SER A 58 -1.14 -23.84 -17.91
N SER A 59 -2.11 -22.94 -17.77
CA SER A 59 -2.00 -21.62 -17.15
C SER A 59 -2.51 -21.60 -15.69
N ASN A 60 -3.19 -22.65 -15.23
CA ASN A 60 -3.69 -22.84 -13.87
C ASN A 60 -3.42 -24.29 -13.40
N PRO A 61 -2.17 -24.63 -13.02
CA PRO A 61 -1.83 -25.99 -12.64
C PRO A 61 -2.62 -26.46 -11.41
N ALA A 62 -2.82 -27.78 -11.29
CA ALA A 62 -3.61 -28.40 -10.21
C ALA A 62 -3.13 -28.05 -8.78
N VAL A 63 -1.89 -27.59 -8.64
CA VAL A 63 -1.33 -27.09 -7.36
C VAL A 63 -1.98 -25.79 -6.89
N TRP A 64 -2.50 -24.98 -7.81
CA TRP A 64 -3.18 -23.74 -7.46
C TRP A 64 -4.61 -24.03 -7.02
N GLN A 65 -5.28 -25.04 -7.56
CA GLN A 65 -6.66 -25.41 -7.22
C GLN A 65 -6.91 -25.95 -5.80
N LYS A 66 -5.89 -25.94 -4.94
CA LYS A 66 -5.93 -26.54 -3.62
C LYS A 66 -6.76 -25.67 -2.68
N ASN A 67 -7.79 -26.26 -2.08
CA ASN A 67 -8.70 -25.57 -1.17
C ASN A 67 -8.30 -25.75 0.31
N CYS A 68 -8.95 -24.98 1.17
CA CYS A 68 -8.78 -24.98 2.61
C CYS A 68 -9.84 -25.78 3.36
N THR A 69 -10.67 -26.56 2.65
CA THR A 69 -11.78 -27.26 3.29
C THR A 69 -11.27 -28.27 4.31
N THR A 70 -12.03 -28.49 5.38
CA THR A 70 -11.64 -29.40 6.47
C THR A 70 -11.43 -30.84 5.99
N ALA A 71 -12.07 -31.23 4.88
CA ALA A 71 -11.98 -32.54 4.25
C ALA A 71 -10.79 -32.74 3.30
N SER A 72 -10.06 -31.68 2.93
CA SER A 72 -8.91 -31.80 2.01
C SER A 72 -7.71 -32.45 2.70
N THR A 73 -7.04 -33.37 2.01
CA THR A 73 -5.80 -34.04 2.45
C THR A 73 -4.54 -33.25 2.12
N ASP A 74 -4.63 -32.25 1.24
CA ASP A 74 -3.54 -31.34 0.83
C ASP A 74 -4.07 -29.90 0.90
N LYS A 75 -4.30 -29.46 2.14
CA LYS A 75 -4.84 -28.12 2.45
C LYS A 75 -3.79 -27.06 2.14
N ARG A 76 -4.12 -26.16 1.22
CA ARG A 76 -3.31 -24.97 0.94
C ARG A 76 -4.20 -23.76 1.13
N CYS A 77 -3.85 -22.93 2.08
CA CYS A 77 -4.60 -21.71 2.29
C CYS A 77 -3.73 -20.60 2.80
N GLY A 78 -4.12 -19.39 2.40
CA GLY A 78 -3.32 -18.21 2.54
C GLY A 78 -2.22 -18.08 1.48
N ALA A 79 -1.65 -16.87 1.44
CA ALA A 79 -0.49 -16.56 0.65
C ALA A 79 0.80 -16.84 1.44
N ARG A 80 1.90 -17.00 0.69
CA ARG A 80 3.24 -17.17 1.25
C ARG A 80 4.19 -16.21 0.57
N ILE A 81 4.99 -15.52 1.38
CA ILE A 81 6.12 -14.71 0.92
C ILE A 81 7.38 -15.37 1.48
N ALA A 82 8.34 -15.66 0.61
CA ALA A 82 9.60 -16.27 0.99
C ALA A 82 10.75 -15.37 0.53
N VAL A 83 11.63 -15.05 1.48
CA VAL A 83 12.84 -14.25 1.22
C VAL A 83 14.04 -15.13 1.54
N ASN A 84 14.99 -15.21 0.61
CA ASN A 84 16.24 -15.93 0.87
C ASN A 84 17.04 -15.15 1.92
N ALA A 85 17.30 -15.77 3.07
CA ALA A 85 17.97 -15.13 4.19
C ALA A 85 19.50 -15.21 4.11
N GLY A 86 20.05 -15.84 3.06
CA GLY A 86 21.50 -15.89 2.83
C GLY A 86 21.90 -15.49 1.41
N ASP A 87 23.21 -15.53 1.15
CA ASP A 87 23.87 -15.07 -0.08
C ASP A 87 23.98 -16.14 -1.18
N GLY A 88 23.53 -17.37 -0.90
CA GLY A 88 23.65 -18.51 -1.83
C GLY A 88 22.37 -19.34 -2.02
N VAL A 89 22.41 -20.24 -3.00
CA VAL A 89 21.33 -21.17 -3.40
C VAL A 89 20.98 -22.22 -2.32
N ASN A 90 21.88 -22.45 -1.35
CA ASN A 90 21.70 -23.42 -0.24
C ASN A 90 21.34 -22.74 1.08
N SER A 91 20.99 -21.46 1.05
CA SER A 91 20.63 -20.70 2.23
C SER A 91 19.19 -20.98 2.65
N GLY A 92 18.92 -20.87 3.95
CA GLY A 92 17.56 -20.95 4.47
C GLY A 92 16.69 -19.77 4.02
N TRP A 93 15.38 -20.00 3.99
CA TRP A 93 14.38 -19.01 3.64
C TRP A 93 13.70 -18.51 4.90
N LEU A 94 13.58 -17.19 5.05
CA LEU A 94 12.65 -16.60 6.00
C LEU A 94 11.30 -16.48 5.29
N VAL A 95 10.26 -17.05 5.87
CA VAL A 95 8.94 -17.12 5.22
C VAL A 95 7.86 -16.54 6.11
N LEU A 96 7.04 -15.67 5.51
CA LEU A 96 5.72 -15.33 6.01
C LEU A 96 4.74 -16.26 5.31
N ASP A 97 4.38 -17.33 6.01
CA ASP A 97 3.47 -18.33 5.48
C ASP A 97 2.05 -18.09 5.99
N ASN A 98 1.10 -18.74 5.34
CA ASN A 98 -0.26 -18.84 5.82
C ASN A 98 -0.97 -17.49 6.01
N ILE A 99 -0.62 -16.49 5.20
CA ILE A 99 -1.20 -15.15 5.24
C ILE A 99 -2.66 -15.24 4.80
N ARG A 100 -3.60 -15.00 5.70
CA ARG A 100 -5.04 -15.07 5.44
C ARG A 100 -5.76 -13.88 6.05
N GLY A 101 -7.00 -13.68 5.61
CA GLY A 101 -7.93 -12.72 6.20
C GLY A 101 -8.23 -11.56 5.27
N ARG A 102 -8.97 -10.59 5.81
CA ARG A 102 -9.39 -9.39 5.07
C ARG A 102 -8.70 -8.16 5.60
N PHE A 103 -8.13 -7.39 4.68
CA PHE A 103 -7.52 -6.09 4.90
C PHE A 103 -8.41 -5.07 4.20
N SER A 104 -9.04 -4.18 4.95
CA SER A 104 -9.89 -3.12 4.39
C SER A 104 -9.28 -1.76 4.72
N PHE A 105 -9.12 -0.95 3.68
CA PHE A 105 -8.58 0.40 3.82
C PHE A 105 -9.48 1.39 3.09
N GLU A 106 -9.66 2.54 3.70
CA GLU A 106 -10.40 3.67 3.15
C GLU A 106 -9.54 4.91 3.24
N GLY A 107 -9.42 5.64 2.13
CA GLY A 107 -8.67 6.89 2.09
C GLY A 107 -7.16 6.73 2.00
N MET A 108 -6.67 5.64 1.39
CA MET A 108 -5.27 5.59 0.95
C MET A 108 -5.11 6.52 -0.25
N THR A 109 -4.08 7.36 -0.28
CA THR A 109 -3.88 8.33 -1.37
C THR A 109 -2.60 8.05 -2.12
N LEU A 110 -2.63 7.96 -3.45
CA LEU A 110 -1.43 7.86 -4.27
C LEU A 110 -1.22 9.17 -5.00
N LYS A 111 -0.08 9.81 -4.82
CA LYS A 111 0.28 11.03 -5.57
C LYS A 111 1.77 11.04 -5.88
N THR A 112 2.14 11.74 -6.93
CA THR A 112 3.54 12.05 -7.20
C THR A 112 3.93 13.28 -6.39
N ARG A 113 5.09 13.23 -5.74
CA ARG A 113 5.68 14.38 -5.05
C ARG A 113 7.09 14.60 -5.55
N THR A 114 7.40 15.82 -5.94
CA THR A 114 8.78 16.23 -6.21
C THR A 114 9.50 16.49 -4.90
N ILE A 115 10.66 15.86 -4.72
CA ILE A 115 11.59 16.12 -3.62
C ILE A 115 12.79 16.87 -4.20
N SER A 116 12.93 18.14 -3.84
CA SER A 116 14.02 19.03 -4.27
C SER A 116 14.79 19.68 -3.11
N SER A 117 14.39 19.38 -1.86
CA SER A 117 15.04 19.88 -0.64
C SER A 117 14.62 19.05 0.58
N GLY A 118 15.40 19.11 1.66
CA GLY A 118 15.15 18.42 2.94
C GLY A 118 15.80 17.02 3.03
N PHE A 119 15.51 16.30 4.12
CA PHE A 119 16.14 15.02 4.54
C PHE A 119 17.52 15.12 5.21
N ASP A 120 17.90 16.33 5.60
CA ASP A 120 19.14 16.72 6.24
C ASP A 120 18.84 17.55 7.50
N ASP A 121 19.02 16.95 8.68
CA ASP A 121 18.79 17.60 9.98
C ASP A 121 20.08 18.23 10.56
N ASP A 122 21.21 18.20 9.85
CA ASP A 122 22.50 18.64 10.43
C ASP A 122 22.93 20.06 10.05
N GLY A 123 22.18 20.73 9.16
CA GLY A 123 22.44 22.12 8.77
C GLY A 123 23.81 22.37 8.12
N SER A 124 24.51 21.33 7.66
CA SER A 124 25.92 21.41 7.26
C SER A 124 26.23 21.00 5.82
N GLY A 125 25.23 20.93 4.93
CA GLY A 125 25.48 20.54 3.55
C GLY A 125 24.33 20.77 2.56
N VAL A 126 24.53 20.27 1.34
CA VAL A 126 23.45 20.14 0.36
C VAL A 126 22.55 19.00 0.82
N SER A 127 21.26 19.27 0.99
CA SER A 127 20.28 18.28 1.42
C SER A 127 20.26 17.03 0.54
N ASP A 128 20.00 15.86 1.15
CA ASP A 128 19.78 14.61 0.42
C ASP A 128 18.65 14.77 -0.61
N GLY A 129 17.60 15.52 -0.26
CA GLY A 129 16.51 15.87 -1.17
C GLY A 129 16.94 16.77 -2.33
N ALA A 130 17.88 17.69 -2.14
CA ALA A 130 18.44 18.51 -3.22
C ALA A 130 19.40 17.71 -4.11
N THR A 131 20.08 16.71 -3.56
CA THR A 131 20.91 15.78 -4.34
C THR A 131 20.05 14.85 -5.19
N PHE A 132 18.90 14.39 -4.65
CA PHE A 132 17.94 13.57 -5.39
C PHE A 132 17.22 14.37 -6.49
N ASN A 133 16.66 15.54 -6.16
CA ASN A 133 15.93 16.45 -7.05
C ASN A 133 15.05 15.75 -8.10
N GLY A 134 14.11 14.95 -7.62
CA GLY A 134 13.32 14.06 -8.48
C GLY A 134 11.91 13.80 -7.94
N ASP A 135 11.14 13.09 -8.74
CA ASP A 135 9.78 12.69 -8.39
C ASP A 135 9.78 11.35 -7.63
N VAL A 136 9.02 11.30 -6.54
CA VAL A 136 8.72 10.07 -5.81
C VAL A 136 7.23 9.78 -5.87
N LEU A 137 6.90 8.49 -5.74
CA LEU A 137 5.53 8.07 -5.49
C LEU A 137 5.25 8.12 -3.99
N GLU A 138 4.36 9.02 -3.58
CA GLU A 138 3.89 9.13 -2.21
C GLU A 138 2.58 8.35 -2.04
N ILE A 139 2.62 7.35 -1.17
CA ILE A 139 1.45 6.61 -0.70
C ILE A 139 1.09 7.16 0.67
N GLY A 140 0.08 8.02 0.71
CA GLY A 140 -0.53 8.48 1.96
C GLY A 140 -1.27 7.33 2.62
N LEU A 141 -0.86 7.01 3.85
CA LEU A 141 -1.46 5.90 4.58
C LEU A 141 -2.83 6.33 5.12
N PRO A 142 -3.85 5.46 5.04
CA PRO A 142 -5.16 5.76 5.59
C PRO A 142 -5.07 5.87 7.12
N ASN A 143 -5.90 6.73 7.73
CA ASN A 143 -5.89 6.90 9.18
C ASN A 143 -6.22 5.60 9.94
N THR A 144 -6.97 4.69 9.31
CA THR A 144 -7.33 3.40 9.90
C THR A 144 -7.38 2.32 8.81
N ILE A 145 -6.74 1.19 9.07
CA ILE A 145 -6.92 -0.05 8.32
C ILE A 145 -7.64 -1.03 9.22
N LYS A 146 -8.71 -1.62 8.69
CA LYS A 146 -9.47 -2.66 9.36
C LYS A 146 -8.96 -4.04 8.96
N TYR A 147 -8.55 -4.80 9.96
CA TYR A 147 -8.15 -6.20 9.83
C TYR A 147 -9.29 -7.07 10.33
N THR A 148 -9.72 -8.04 9.52
CA THR A 148 -10.74 -9.02 9.94
C THR A 148 -10.21 -10.41 9.74
N ASN A 149 -10.06 -11.13 10.86
CA ASN A 149 -9.50 -12.50 10.91
C ASN A 149 -8.17 -12.63 10.17
N VAL A 150 -7.29 -11.64 10.28
CA VAL A 150 -5.98 -11.71 9.64
C VAL A 150 -5.07 -12.62 10.45
N SER A 151 -4.40 -13.56 9.78
CA SER A 151 -3.42 -14.43 10.42
C SER A 151 -2.24 -14.69 9.50
N TYR A 152 -1.05 -14.82 10.07
CA TYR A 152 0.12 -15.30 9.36
C TYR A 152 1.07 -16.03 10.31
N THR A 153 1.97 -16.82 9.73
CA THR A 153 2.99 -17.58 10.44
C THR A 153 4.35 -17.08 9.98
N LEU A 154 5.20 -16.64 10.91
CA LEU A 154 6.60 -16.42 10.61
C LEU A 154 7.36 -17.73 10.84
N ALA A 155 8.10 -18.18 9.84
CA ALA A 155 8.82 -19.44 9.89
C ALA A 155 10.17 -19.39 9.15
N ASN A 156 11.06 -20.33 9.47
CA ASN A 156 12.23 -20.64 8.65
C ASN A 156 11.93 -21.86 7.78
N SER A 157 12.38 -21.86 6.53
CA SER A 157 12.12 -22.93 5.56
C SER A 157 13.38 -23.32 4.80
N SER A 158 13.53 -24.61 4.47
CA SER A 158 14.63 -25.10 3.63
C SER A 158 14.46 -24.73 2.14
N THR A 159 13.23 -24.51 1.69
CA THR A 159 12.91 -24.14 0.31
C THR A 159 11.99 -22.93 0.25
N ALA A 160 11.94 -22.27 -0.90
CA ALA A 160 11.02 -21.15 -1.12
C ALA A 160 9.56 -21.63 -1.12
N ARG A 161 9.28 -22.75 -1.80
CA ARG A 161 7.92 -23.27 -1.98
C ARG A 161 7.72 -24.58 -1.22
N PRO A 162 6.54 -24.79 -0.60
CA PRO A 162 6.20 -26.05 0.06
C PRO A 162 6.11 -27.29 -0.84
N THR A 163 6.16 -27.10 -2.15
CA THR A 163 6.06 -28.15 -3.17
C THR A 163 7.41 -28.65 -3.64
N ASP A 164 8.49 -27.96 -3.25
CA ASP A 164 9.84 -28.29 -3.69
C ASP A 164 10.36 -29.52 -2.91
N ALA A 165 11.20 -30.32 -3.56
CA ALA A 165 11.79 -31.50 -2.93
C ALA A 165 12.66 -31.10 -1.72
N GLY A 166 12.52 -31.81 -0.60
CA GLY A 166 13.27 -31.51 0.63
C GLY A 166 12.72 -30.34 1.46
N PHE A 167 11.45 -29.96 1.24
CA PHE A 167 10.78 -28.95 2.06
C PHE A 167 10.68 -29.37 3.54
N HIS A 168 11.26 -28.53 4.39
CA HIS A 168 11.16 -28.58 5.84
C HIS A 168 10.98 -27.16 6.35
N GLN A 169 9.99 -26.96 7.21
CA GLN A 169 9.69 -25.66 7.81
C GLN A 169 9.60 -25.78 9.32
N THR A 170 10.15 -24.77 10.00
CA THR A 170 10.04 -24.58 11.44
C THR A 170 9.36 -23.26 11.71
N ASP A 171 8.15 -23.34 12.26
CA ASP A 171 7.39 -22.16 12.65
C ASP A 171 8.03 -21.50 13.88
N ILE A 172 8.22 -20.18 13.80
CA ILE A 172 8.78 -19.38 14.89
C ILE A 172 7.62 -18.87 15.76
N PHE A 173 6.66 -18.18 15.15
CA PHE A 173 5.44 -17.74 15.83
C PHE A 173 4.28 -17.54 14.86
N ASN A 174 3.08 -17.51 15.42
CA ASN A 174 1.83 -17.25 14.71
C ASN A 174 1.23 -15.94 15.21
N VAL A 175 0.82 -15.09 14.27
CA VAL A 175 0.16 -13.82 14.55
C VAL A 175 -1.28 -13.88 14.11
N ARG A 176 -2.18 -13.37 14.95
CA ARG A 176 -3.58 -13.14 14.63
C ARG A 176 -3.93 -11.69 14.94
N ILE A 177 -4.57 -11.03 14.00
CA ILE A 177 -4.97 -9.63 14.07
C ILE A 177 -6.44 -9.57 13.71
N ASP A 178 -7.24 -9.04 14.63
CA ASP A 178 -8.64 -8.74 14.40
C ASP A 178 -8.95 -7.40 15.08
N GLY A 179 -9.36 -6.41 14.28
CA GLY A 179 -9.58 -5.04 14.73
C GLY A 179 -8.97 -3.98 13.83
N ASP A 180 -9.00 -2.75 14.33
CA ASP A 180 -8.62 -1.56 13.59
C ASP A 180 -7.22 -1.11 13.99
N ILE A 181 -6.33 -0.91 13.02
CA ILE A 181 -4.98 -0.37 13.22
C ILE A 181 -4.96 1.06 12.70
N SER A 182 -4.57 2.00 13.55
CA SER A 182 -4.33 3.37 13.13
C SER A 182 -2.95 3.50 12.49
N LEU A 183 -2.89 4.01 11.26
CA LEU A 183 -1.64 4.33 10.59
C LEU A 183 -1.46 5.84 10.50
N GLN A 184 -0.20 6.28 10.49
CA GLN A 184 0.15 7.69 10.38
C GLN A 184 1.34 7.87 9.45
N GLY A 185 1.32 9.00 8.74
CA GLY A 185 2.38 9.38 7.80
C GLY A 185 2.17 8.82 6.40
N ASN A 186 3.22 8.95 5.59
CA ASN A 186 3.20 8.60 4.17
C ASN A 186 4.40 7.70 3.87
N LEU A 187 4.21 6.71 3.00
CA LEU A 187 5.28 5.90 2.45
C LEU A 187 5.77 6.54 1.15
N LEU A 188 7.08 6.78 1.06
CA LEU A 188 7.72 7.34 -0.13
C LEU A 188 8.47 6.23 -0.87
N LEU A 189 8.10 5.97 -2.12
CA LEU A 189 8.80 5.04 -3.00
C LEU A 189 9.72 5.82 -3.93
N PHE A 190 11.02 5.56 -3.79
CA PHE A 190 12.07 6.14 -4.63
C PHE A 190 12.32 5.21 -5.83
N PRO A 191 11.95 5.61 -7.05
CA PRO A 191 12.20 4.79 -8.22
C PRO A 191 13.71 4.70 -8.49
N THR A 192 14.25 3.49 -8.48
CA THR A 192 15.64 3.22 -8.88
C THR A 192 15.66 2.63 -10.28
N GLY A 193 15.66 3.50 -11.29
CA GLY A 193 15.71 3.12 -12.69
C GLY A 193 15.78 4.37 -13.57
N ASN A 194 16.62 4.34 -14.60
CA ASN A 194 16.61 5.38 -15.62
C ASN A 194 15.39 5.13 -16.53
N PRO A 195 14.48 6.09 -16.73
CA PRO A 195 13.35 5.93 -17.64
C PRO A 195 13.80 5.64 -19.08
#